data_AF-A0A9W9CK83-F1
#
_entry.id   AF-A0A9W9CK83-F1
#
_cell.length_a   1.000
_cell.length_b   1.000
_cell.length_c   1.000
_cell.angle_alpha   90.00
_cell.angle_beta   90.00
_cell.angle_gamma   90.00
#
_symmetry.space_group_name_H-M   'P 1'
#
loop_
_entity.id
_entity.type
_entity.pdbx_description
1 polymer ?
#
loop_
_entity_poly.entity_id
_entity_poly.type
_entity_poly.pdbx_seq_one_letter_code
_entity_poly.pdbx_strand_id
1 'polypeptide(L)'
;MELFRVGGDVPDTNYLFMGDFVDRGFYSLESFLLLLCLKVRYPDRITLIRGNHESRQITTVYGFYDECLRKYGSANVWRYCCEVFDYLALGALVQGAATSLQPTDGPIAESSNMENMPDIDQDIEIETLNANGEIMYRYARNSDSQSSVASQASANMGSSSPVAPTPGRVGPAGTGATSSANGSSRNDTGAILCVHGGLSPLVDSVDKIRLLDRKQEVPHEGAMCDLLWSDPDEIDGWGLSPRGAGFLFGADIVKTFNHKNDLSLIARAHQLVMEGFKEMFDSTIVTVWSAPNYCYRCGNVAAILELGEDGSNAGFQRRSNGDRGGGGGGWVLGSNAGPNGEQQQQQQRRLSSVLGDQFQKNRDGPGRRYRVFEAAPQDSRGMPAKKPVADYFL
;
A
#
# COMPACT_ATOMS: atom_id res chain seq x y z
N MET A 1 -11.11 -16.94 4.23
CA MET A 1 -12.36 -16.55 4.93
C MET A 1 -12.07 -15.61 6.09
N GLU A 2 -11.17 -15.96 7.01
CA GLU A 2 -10.82 -15.07 8.14
C GLU A 2 -10.39 -13.67 7.70
N LEU A 3 -9.62 -13.57 6.62
CA LEU A 3 -9.25 -12.29 5.99
C LEU A 3 -10.45 -11.35 5.73
N PHE A 4 -11.60 -11.87 5.28
CA PHE A 4 -12.80 -11.07 5.04
C PHE A 4 -13.54 -10.74 6.34
N ARG A 5 -13.48 -11.61 7.36
CA ARG A 5 -14.02 -11.28 8.69
C ARG A 5 -13.25 -10.13 9.35
N VAL A 6 -11.93 -10.12 9.18
CA VAL A 6 -11.04 -9.13 9.79
C VAL A 6 -11.02 -7.83 8.98
N GLY A 7 -10.93 -7.90 7.65
CA GLY A 7 -10.86 -6.71 6.79
C GLY A 7 -12.22 -6.11 6.39
N GLY A 8 -13.32 -6.82 6.64
CA GLY A 8 -14.66 -6.42 6.28
C GLY A 8 -15.20 -7.12 5.02
N ASP A 9 -16.52 -7.14 4.90
CA ASP A 9 -17.19 -7.85 3.81
C ASP A 9 -17.21 -7.02 2.52
N VAL A 10 -17.21 -7.73 1.39
CA VAL A 10 -17.39 -7.15 0.05
C VAL A 10 -18.90 -7.06 -0.22
N PRO A 11 -19.46 -5.91 -0.64
CA PRO A 11 -18.81 -4.82 -1.38
C PRO A 11 -18.44 -3.57 -0.58
N ASP A 12 -18.60 -3.56 0.74
CA ASP A 12 -18.39 -2.37 1.56
C ASP A 12 -16.89 -2.01 1.66
N THR A 13 -16.02 -3.02 1.61
CA THR A 13 -14.56 -2.85 1.58
C THR A 13 -13.96 -3.06 0.18
N ASN A 14 -13.03 -2.18 -0.21
CA ASN A 14 -12.17 -2.37 -1.40
C ASN A 14 -10.97 -3.26 -1.05
N TYR A 15 -10.67 -4.24 -1.90
CA TYR A 15 -9.51 -5.12 -1.74
C TYR A 15 -8.57 -5.06 -2.93
N LEU A 16 -7.27 -5.03 -2.62
CA LEU A 16 -6.18 -5.26 -3.56
C LEU A 16 -5.35 -6.43 -3.03
N PHE A 17 -5.33 -7.54 -3.78
CA PHE A 17 -4.52 -8.70 -3.43
C PHE A 17 -3.24 -8.74 -4.27
N MET A 18 -2.10 -8.87 -3.58
CA MET A 18 -0.76 -8.79 -4.16
C MET A 18 -0.19 -10.13 -4.65
N GLY A 19 -1.01 -10.98 -5.29
CA GLY A 19 -0.57 -12.26 -5.88
C GLY A 19 -0.40 -13.42 -4.88
N ASP A 20 0.11 -14.55 -5.38
CA ASP A 20 0.32 -15.82 -4.66
C ASP A 20 -0.97 -16.39 -4.05
N PHE A 21 -1.95 -16.61 -4.90
CA PHE A 21 -3.25 -17.20 -4.55
C PHE A 21 -3.21 -18.72 -4.44
N VAL A 22 -2.24 -19.34 -5.10
CA VAL A 22 -2.16 -20.79 -5.30
C VAL A 22 -0.83 -21.38 -4.82
N ASP A 23 -0.76 -22.71 -4.85
CA ASP A 23 0.34 -23.55 -4.36
C ASP A 23 0.51 -23.58 -2.83
N ARG A 24 1.27 -24.58 -2.35
CA ARG A 24 1.66 -24.83 -0.95
C ARG A 24 0.51 -25.20 -0.01
N GLY A 25 -0.66 -24.57 -0.15
CA GLY A 25 -1.90 -24.90 0.56
C GLY A 25 -2.70 -26.02 -0.12
N PHE A 26 -3.64 -26.63 0.61
CA PHE A 26 -4.51 -27.70 0.09
C PHE A 26 -5.78 -27.20 -0.62
N TYR A 27 -6.06 -25.89 -0.52
CA TYR A 27 -7.28 -25.23 -0.96
C TYR A 27 -7.00 -24.08 -1.94
N SER A 28 -5.98 -24.24 -2.77
CA SER A 28 -5.55 -23.22 -3.73
C SER A 28 -6.65 -22.93 -4.74
N LEU A 29 -7.30 -23.97 -5.24
CA LEU A 29 -8.35 -23.85 -6.24
C LEU A 29 -9.59 -23.15 -5.67
N GLU A 30 -10.06 -23.52 -4.48
CA GLU A 30 -11.20 -22.85 -3.85
C GLU A 30 -10.88 -21.38 -3.54
N SER A 31 -9.66 -21.10 -3.07
CA SER A 31 -9.22 -19.73 -2.76
C SER A 31 -9.22 -18.87 -4.02
N PHE A 32 -8.58 -19.34 -5.10
CA PHE A 32 -8.51 -18.58 -6.35
C PHE A 32 -9.88 -18.43 -7.02
N LEU A 33 -10.70 -19.48 -7.07
CA LEU A 33 -12.04 -19.40 -7.65
C LEU A 33 -12.97 -18.46 -6.85
N LEU A 34 -12.85 -18.42 -5.53
CA LEU A 34 -13.59 -17.46 -4.71
C LEU A 34 -13.21 -16.02 -5.07
N LEU A 35 -11.92 -15.73 -5.18
CA LEU A 35 -11.43 -14.39 -5.57
C LEU A 35 -11.88 -14.02 -7.00
N LEU A 36 -11.86 -14.96 -7.93
CA LEU A 36 -12.39 -14.73 -9.28
C LEU A 36 -13.89 -14.46 -9.27
N CYS A 37 -14.69 -15.22 -8.51
CA CYS A 37 -16.12 -14.97 -8.37
C CYS A 37 -16.40 -13.58 -7.78
N LEU A 38 -15.63 -13.17 -6.77
CA LEU A 38 -15.73 -11.82 -6.20
C LEU A 38 -15.30 -10.74 -7.20
N LYS A 39 -14.26 -10.97 -8.00
CA LYS A 39 -13.85 -10.06 -9.08
C LYS A 39 -14.91 -9.91 -10.15
N VAL A 40 -15.58 -11.00 -10.54
CA VAL A 40 -16.67 -10.95 -11.53
C VAL A 40 -17.89 -10.24 -10.96
N ARG A 41 -18.24 -10.50 -9.69
CA ARG A 41 -19.40 -9.89 -9.03
C ARG A 41 -19.19 -8.42 -8.68
N TYR A 42 -17.98 -8.05 -8.27
CA TYR A 42 -17.62 -6.71 -7.79
C TYR A 42 -16.32 -6.23 -8.47
N PRO A 43 -16.36 -5.98 -9.80
CA PRO A 43 -15.17 -5.69 -10.59
C PRO A 43 -14.40 -4.46 -10.15
N ASP A 44 -15.08 -3.45 -9.60
CA ASP A 44 -14.45 -2.20 -9.13
C ASP A 44 -13.97 -2.27 -7.67
N ARG A 45 -14.33 -3.34 -6.94
CA ARG A 45 -14.00 -3.50 -5.51
C ARG A 45 -12.88 -4.50 -5.27
N ILE A 46 -12.67 -5.45 -6.18
CA ILE A 46 -11.61 -6.47 -6.08
C ILE A 46 -10.56 -6.19 -7.15
N THR A 47 -9.32 -5.98 -6.73
CA THR A 47 -8.15 -5.90 -7.61
C THR A 47 -7.23 -7.07 -7.31
N LEU A 48 -6.84 -7.81 -8.36
CA LEU A 48 -5.92 -8.93 -8.27
C LEU A 48 -4.70 -8.60 -9.15
N ILE A 49 -3.52 -8.57 -8.55
CA ILE A 49 -2.26 -8.53 -9.30
C ILE A 49 -1.61 -9.92 -9.28
N ARG A 50 -0.72 -10.16 -10.23
CA ARG A 50 -0.04 -11.44 -10.44
C ARG A 50 1.08 -11.61 -9.42
N GLY A 51 1.20 -12.79 -8.82
CA GLY A 51 2.37 -13.23 -8.07
C GLY A 51 3.23 -14.19 -8.88
N ASN A 52 4.37 -14.60 -8.31
CA ASN A 52 5.25 -15.55 -9.00
C ASN A 52 4.65 -16.97 -9.06
N HIS A 53 3.78 -17.31 -8.11
CA HIS A 53 3.03 -18.58 -8.12
C HIS A 53 1.91 -18.63 -9.17
N GLU A 54 1.51 -17.51 -9.77
CA GLU A 54 0.57 -17.49 -10.91
C GLU A 54 1.30 -17.72 -12.25
N SER A 55 2.12 -18.78 -12.32
CA SER A 55 2.90 -19.20 -13.48
C SER A 55 2.83 -20.72 -13.69
N ARG A 56 2.90 -21.17 -14.95
CA ARG A 56 2.84 -22.60 -15.29
C ARG A 56 4.03 -23.34 -14.69
N GLN A 57 5.22 -22.74 -14.71
CA GLN A 57 6.43 -23.38 -14.18
C GLN A 57 6.30 -23.68 -12.68
N ILE A 58 5.85 -22.70 -11.90
CA ILE A 58 5.76 -22.85 -10.44
C ILE A 58 4.59 -23.77 -10.05
N THR A 59 3.43 -23.60 -10.66
CA THR A 59 2.22 -24.40 -10.31
C THR A 59 2.34 -25.90 -10.60
N THR A 60 3.23 -26.30 -11.51
CA THR A 60 3.52 -27.73 -11.77
C THR A 60 4.36 -28.39 -10.69
N VAL A 61 5.09 -27.60 -9.89
CA VAL A 61 6.04 -28.10 -8.90
C VAL A 61 5.49 -27.97 -7.48
N TYR A 62 4.72 -26.92 -7.18
CA TYR A 62 4.35 -26.56 -5.81
C TYR A 62 2.92 -26.90 -5.40
N GLY A 63 2.23 -27.70 -6.23
CA GLY A 63 1.05 -28.47 -5.83
C GLY A 63 -0.26 -28.08 -6.50
N PHE A 64 -0.39 -26.90 -7.11
CA PHE A 64 -1.66 -26.47 -7.72
C PHE A 64 -2.07 -27.36 -8.90
N TYR A 65 -1.12 -27.78 -9.74
CA TYR A 65 -1.37 -28.74 -10.82
C TYR A 65 -1.95 -30.06 -10.29
N ASP A 66 -1.28 -30.65 -9.29
CA ASP A 66 -1.70 -31.90 -8.66
C ASP A 66 -3.04 -31.76 -7.95
N GLU A 67 -3.30 -30.61 -7.32
CA GLU A 67 -4.57 -30.28 -6.69
C GLU A 67 -5.73 -30.31 -7.71
N CYS A 68 -5.56 -29.64 -8.85
CA CYS A 68 -6.55 -29.62 -9.93
C CYS A 68 -6.79 -31.02 -10.50
N LEU A 69 -5.71 -31.75 -10.79
CA LEU A 69 -5.77 -33.10 -11.33
C LEU A 69 -6.48 -34.06 -10.37
N ARG A 70 -6.15 -33.98 -9.08
CA ARG A 70 -6.77 -34.82 -8.03
C ARG A 70 -8.25 -34.51 -7.84
N LYS A 71 -8.67 -33.24 -7.89
CA LYS A 71 -10.07 -32.83 -7.64
C LYS A 71 -10.98 -33.09 -8.84
N TYR A 72 -10.50 -32.89 -10.06
CA TYR A 72 -11.32 -32.92 -11.29
C TYR A 72 -10.98 -34.07 -12.23
N GLY A 73 -9.93 -34.85 -11.96
CA GLY A 73 -9.46 -35.93 -12.84
C GLY A 73 -8.89 -35.44 -14.18
N SER A 74 -8.71 -34.12 -14.35
CA SER A 74 -8.25 -33.49 -15.59
C SER A 74 -7.43 -32.24 -15.29
N ALA A 75 -6.37 -32.04 -16.08
CA ALA A 75 -5.56 -30.83 -16.04
C ALA A 75 -6.23 -29.62 -16.72
N ASN A 76 -7.43 -29.77 -17.30
CA ASN A 76 -8.11 -28.67 -17.99
C ASN A 76 -8.41 -27.50 -17.05
N VAL A 77 -8.80 -27.76 -15.80
CA VAL A 77 -9.04 -26.69 -14.81
C VAL A 77 -7.76 -25.91 -14.55
N TRP A 78 -6.62 -26.59 -14.38
CA TRP A 78 -5.31 -25.94 -14.24
C TRP A 78 -4.97 -25.10 -15.48
N ARG A 79 -5.18 -25.65 -16.70
CA ARG A 79 -4.94 -24.91 -17.94
C ARG A 79 -5.76 -23.62 -18.02
N TYR A 80 -7.05 -23.68 -17.71
CA TYR A 80 -7.93 -22.50 -17.71
C TYR A 80 -7.52 -21.48 -16.65
N CYS A 81 -7.11 -21.92 -15.45
CA CYS A 81 -6.57 -21.02 -14.43
C CYS A 81 -5.28 -20.33 -14.93
N CYS A 82 -4.36 -21.06 -15.55
CA CYS A 82 -3.14 -20.50 -16.12
C CYS A 82 -3.42 -19.50 -17.26
N GLU A 83 -4.43 -19.75 -18.09
CA GLU A 83 -4.87 -18.77 -19.08
C GLU A 83 -5.34 -17.47 -18.42
N VAL A 84 -6.08 -17.56 -17.31
CA VAL A 84 -6.49 -16.36 -16.53
C VAL A 84 -5.31 -15.66 -15.89
N PHE A 85 -4.32 -16.40 -15.38
CA PHE A 85 -3.12 -15.84 -14.76
C PHE A 85 -2.37 -14.89 -15.70
N ASP A 86 -2.33 -15.18 -17.00
CA ASP A 86 -1.68 -14.33 -18.00
C ASP A 86 -2.35 -12.94 -18.14
N TYR A 87 -3.61 -12.79 -17.73
CA TYR A 87 -4.32 -11.50 -17.80
C TYR A 87 -4.16 -10.64 -16.54
N LEU A 88 -3.69 -11.22 -15.42
CA LEU A 88 -3.51 -10.51 -14.15
C LEU A 88 -2.54 -9.35 -14.31
N ALA A 89 -2.82 -8.22 -13.65
CA ALA A 89 -1.96 -7.04 -13.70
C ALA A 89 -0.64 -7.30 -12.96
N LEU A 90 0.46 -6.67 -13.40
CA LEU A 90 1.79 -6.84 -12.76
C LEU A 90 2.00 -5.93 -11.54
N GLY A 91 1.19 -4.89 -11.42
CA GLY A 91 1.20 -3.95 -10.31
C GLY A 91 -0.03 -3.06 -10.34
N ALA A 92 -0.23 -2.32 -9.27
CA ALA A 92 -1.35 -1.39 -9.11
C ALA A 92 -0.85 -0.11 -8.45
N LEU A 93 -1.48 1.01 -8.78
CA LEU A 93 -1.17 2.32 -8.20
C LEU A 93 -2.41 2.79 -7.44
N VAL A 94 -2.28 2.97 -6.13
CA VAL A 94 -3.33 3.52 -5.27
C VAL A 94 -3.07 5.00 -5.08
N GLN A 95 -4.00 5.84 -5.54
CA GLN A 95 -3.94 7.29 -5.40
C GLN A 95 -4.70 7.74 -4.14
N GLY A 96 -4.32 8.88 -3.57
CA GLY A 96 -5.06 9.44 -2.42
C GLY A 96 -4.70 8.83 -1.07
N ALA A 97 -3.70 7.94 -1.02
CA ALA A 97 -3.17 7.37 0.22
C ALA A 97 -1.91 8.15 0.63
N ALA A 98 -2.08 9.44 0.86
CA ALA A 98 -0.99 10.34 1.19
C ALA A 98 -0.37 9.94 2.54
N THR A 99 0.95 9.97 2.62
CA THR A 99 1.68 9.96 3.89
C THR A 99 2.46 11.27 4.11
N SER A 100 2.12 12.34 3.37
CA SER A 100 2.82 13.63 3.45
C SER A 100 1.94 14.72 4.07
N LEU A 101 2.54 15.39 5.05
CA LEU A 101 1.98 16.42 5.92
C LEU A 101 2.10 17.80 5.29
N GLN A 102 1.28 18.73 5.78
CA GLN A 102 1.46 20.14 5.48
C GLN A 102 2.81 20.66 6.02
N PRO A 103 3.49 21.58 5.31
CA PRO A 103 4.63 22.31 5.87
C PRO A 103 4.16 23.15 7.06
N THR A 104 4.86 23.06 8.20
CA THR A 104 4.69 23.99 9.32
C THR A 104 5.19 25.38 8.93
N ASP A 105 4.38 26.14 8.20
CA ASP A 105 4.53 27.61 8.06
C ASP A 105 3.75 28.32 9.19
N GLY A 106 3.91 27.83 10.42
CA GLY A 106 3.39 28.50 11.61
C GLY A 106 4.32 29.64 12.03
N PRO A 107 3.81 30.86 12.29
CA PRO A 107 4.63 31.95 12.78
C PRO A 107 5.27 31.58 14.13
N ILE A 108 6.54 31.96 14.27
CA ILE A 108 7.36 31.79 15.49
C ILE A 108 6.58 32.37 16.68
N ALA A 109 6.08 31.49 17.55
CA ALA A 109 5.42 31.89 18.79
C ALA A 109 6.48 32.36 19.79
N GLU A 110 6.37 33.62 20.21
CA GLU A 110 7.15 34.20 21.29
C GLU A 110 6.90 33.45 22.62
N SER A 111 7.95 33.38 23.41
CA SER A 111 8.02 32.73 24.71
C SER A 111 7.08 33.36 25.74
N SER A 112 5.92 32.76 25.97
CA SER A 112 5.28 32.69 27.30
C SER A 112 3.98 31.88 27.20
N ASN A 113 4.01 30.63 27.67
CA ASN A 113 2.97 30.01 28.50
C ASN A 113 3.25 28.52 28.63
N MET A 114 3.63 28.15 29.84
CA MET A 114 3.88 26.79 30.28
C MET A 114 2.53 26.21 30.71
N GLU A 115 1.75 25.69 29.75
CA GLU A 115 0.56 24.85 29.95
C GLU A 115 0.15 24.27 28.58
N ASN A 116 0.84 23.23 28.11
CA ASN A 116 0.33 22.28 27.11
C ASN A 116 1.29 21.09 27.03
N MET A 117 0.83 19.92 27.50
CA MET A 117 1.40 18.64 27.11
C MET A 117 1.29 18.50 25.58
N PRO A 118 2.30 17.95 24.88
CA PRO A 118 2.13 17.60 23.48
C PRO A 118 1.04 16.51 23.37
N ASP A 119 0.08 16.76 22.49
CA ASP A 119 -1.06 15.89 22.21
C ASP A 119 -0.55 14.64 21.47
N ILE A 120 -0.30 13.55 22.22
CA ILE A 120 0.35 12.31 21.75
C ILE A 120 -0.35 11.68 20.52
N ASP A 121 -1.62 12.01 20.28
CA ASP A 121 -2.42 11.46 19.18
C ASP A 121 -2.11 12.08 17.80
N GLN A 122 -1.48 13.27 17.70
CA GLN A 122 -1.24 13.94 16.40
C GLN A 122 -0.01 13.40 15.63
N ASP A 123 0.85 12.63 16.28
CA ASP A 123 2.10 12.13 15.71
C ASP A 123 2.08 10.62 15.40
N ILE A 124 0.95 9.93 15.51
CA ILE A 124 0.90 8.48 15.24
C ILE A 124 0.96 8.24 13.73
N GLU A 125 2.04 7.63 13.25
CA GLU A 125 2.23 7.31 11.83
C GLU A 125 1.66 5.93 11.49
N ILE A 126 1.88 4.96 12.37
CA ILE A 126 1.50 3.55 12.16
C ILE A 126 0.70 3.04 13.35
N GLU A 127 -0.43 2.42 13.07
CA GLU A 127 -1.28 1.74 14.04
C GLU A 127 -1.43 0.26 13.69
N THR A 128 -1.09 -0.62 14.63
CA THR A 128 -1.29 -2.06 14.50
C THR A 128 -2.46 -2.48 15.37
N LEU A 129 -3.43 -3.18 14.78
CA LEU A 129 -4.63 -3.68 15.44
C LEU A 129 -4.65 -5.20 15.40
N ASN A 130 -5.31 -5.78 16.39
CA ASN A 130 -5.63 -7.19 16.38
C ASN A 130 -6.84 -7.49 15.47
N ALA A 131 -7.21 -8.76 15.37
CA ALA A 131 -8.32 -9.24 14.55
C ALA A 131 -9.69 -8.62 14.94
N ASN A 132 -9.85 -8.18 16.19
CA ASN A 132 -11.08 -7.56 16.70
C ASN A 132 -11.12 -6.04 16.49
N GLY A 133 -10.06 -5.44 15.94
CA GLY A 133 -9.95 -3.99 15.79
C GLY A 133 -9.53 -3.26 17.06
N GLU A 134 -8.94 -3.95 18.03
CA GLU A 134 -8.33 -3.32 19.21
C GLU A 134 -6.87 -2.97 18.91
N ILE A 135 -6.42 -1.82 19.40
CA ILE A 135 -5.07 -1.31 19.15
C ILE A 135 -4.05 -2.13 19.94
N MET A 136 -3.10 -2.74 19.22
CA MET A 136 -1.96 -3.46 19.80
C MET A 136 -0.77 -2.54 20.00
N TYR A 137 -0.39 -1.80 18.96
CA TYR A 137 0.79 -0.94 18.94
C TYR A 137 0.50 0.36 18.19
N ARG A 138 1.12 1.44 18.67
CA ARG A 138 1.15 2.75 18.00
C ARG A 138 2.60 3.16 17.89
N TYR A 139 3.03 3.51 16.69
CA TYR A 139 4.35 4.07 16.46
C TYR A 139 4.17 5.56 16.16
N ALA A 140 4.69 6.38 17.07
CA ALA A 140 4.78 7.82 16.87
C ALA A 140 5.88 8.10 15.82
N ARG A 141 5.69 9.19 15.08
CA ARG A 141 6.65 9.72 14.13
C ARG A 141 7.98 9.90 14.83
N ASN A 142 9.05 9.37 14.26
CA ASN A 142 10.38 9.62 14.77
C ASN A 142 10.77 11.05 14.37
N SER A 143 10.45 12.03 15.22
CA SER A 143 10.99 13.38 15.09
C SER A 143 12.44 13.35 15.55
N ASP A 144 13.35 12.84 14.72
CA ASP A 144 14.76 12.92 15.08
C ASP A 144 15.22 14.38 15.05
N SER A 145 15.28 14.87 16.29
CA SER A 145 15.97 16.01 16.85
C SER A 145 17.27 16.41 16.13
N GLN A 146 17.36 17.72 15.94
CA GLN A 146 18.60 18.49 16.08
C GLN A 146 19.59 17.84 17.06
N SER A 147 20.70 17.33 16.55
CA SER A 147 21.87 17.06 17.39
C SER A 147 22.53 18.39 17.77
N SER A 148 22.07 19.01 18.85
CA SER A 148 22.80 20.06 19.56
C SER A 148 23.08 19.62 20.99
N VAL A 149 24.31 19.18 21.26
CA VAL A 149 24.92 19.32 22.59
C VAL A 149 26.30 19.94 22.43
N ALA A 150 26.52 20.99 23.20
CA ALA A 150 27.56 21.98 23.06
C ALA A 150 28.91 21.59 23.70
N SER A 151 29.96 22.14 23.09
CA SER A 151 31.16 22.73 23.71
C SER A 151 31.90 21.97 24.84
N GLN A 152 33.09 21.47 24.50
CA GLN A 152 34.29 21.79 25.28
C GLN A 152 35.36 22.37 24.36
N ALA A 153 35.79 23.59 24.68
CA ALA A 153 36.86 24.30 24.01
C ALA A 153 38.23 23.75 24.43
N SER A 154 39.14 23.57 23.47
CA SER A 154 40.57 23.87 23.67
C SER A 154 41.31 24.03 22.34
N ALA A 155 41.65 25.29 22.07
CA ALA A 155 42.87 25.83 21.46
C ALA A 155 43.65 25.08 20.34
N ASN A 156 43.73 25.79 19.20
CA ASN A 156 44.96 26.20 18.49
C ASN A 156 45.59 25.27 17.42
N MET A 157 45.52 25.68 16.14
CA MET A 157 46.64 26.08 15.25
C MET A 157 46.18 26.11 13.78
N GLY A 158 46.47 27.21 13.05
CA GLY A 158 45.91 27.51 11.74
C GLY A 158 46.75 27.13 10.51
N SER A 159 46.24 27.47 9.31
CA SER A 159 46.98 28.05 8.18
C SER A 159 46.09 28.31 6.94
N SER A 160 46.15 29.55 6.44
CA SER A 160 46.10 30.05 5.04
C SER A 160 45.11 29.51 3.97
N SER A 161 44.14 30.39 3.59
CA SER A 161 43.71 30.93 2.27
C SER A 161 44.22 30.33 0.93
N PRO A 162 43.59 30.58 -0.27
CA PRO A 162 42.71 31.71 -0.63
C PRO A 162 41.49 31.44 -1.57
N VAL A 163 40.79 32.54 -1.85
CA VAL A 163 39.50 32.82 -2.53
C VAL A 163 39.59 32.90 -4.07
N ALA A 164 38.48 32.55 -4.77
CA ALA A 164 37.84 33.19 -5.97
C ALA A 164 37.33 32.17 -7.03
N PRO A 165 36.51 32.56 -8.05
CA PRO A 165 35.21 33.24 -8.01
C PRO A 165 34.12 32.56 -8.88
N THR A 166 32.86 32.99 -8.72
CA THR A 166 31.65 32.62 -9.49
C THR A 166 31.71 33.01 -10.98
N PRO A 167 31.04 32.27 -11.89
CA PRO A 167 30.60 32.82 -13.16
C PRO A 167 29.08 32.73 -13.34
N GLY A 168 28.48 33.87 -13.70
CA GLY A 168 27.12 33.98 -14.23
C GLY A 168 27.10 34.10 -15.76
N ARG A 169 25.90 33.87 -16.32
CA ARG A 169 25.41 34.17 -17.69
C ARG A 169 26.01 33.38 -18.87
N VAL A 170 25.12 32.64 -19.54
CA VAL A 170 25.31 32.15 -20.92
C VAL A 170 24.12 32.57 -21.81
N GLY A 171 24.45 33.25 -22.92
CA GLY A 171 23.84 33.11 -24.26
C GLY A 171 22.45 33.71 -24.58
N PRO A 172 22.29 34.46 -25.69
CA PRO A 172 20.98 34.82 -26.25
C PRO A 172 20.40 33.74 -27.19
N ALA A 173 19.08 33.86 -27.42
CA ALA A 173 18.17 32.85 -27.95
C ALA A 173 18.26 32.55 -29.45
N GLY A 174 18.03 31.27 -29.81
CA GLY A 174 17.74 30.83 -31.18
C GLY A 174 17.40 29.34 -31.27
N THR A 175 16.20 29.03 -31.76
CA THR A 175 15.62 27.72 -32.13
C THR A 175 14.83 26.94 -31.06
N GLY A 176 13.54 27.27 -30.95
CA GLY A 176 12.49 26.32 -31.36
C GLY A 176 12.09 25.14 -30.47
N ALA A 177 12.48 25.09 -29.19
CA ALA A 177 11.89 24.14 -28.25
C ALA A 177 11.16 24.91 -27.14
N THR A 178 9.83 24.87 -27.14
CA THR A 178 9.01 25.32 -26.00
C THR A 178 9.22 24.37 -24.84
N SER A 179 10.31 24.55 -24.11
CA SER A 179 10.52 23.98 -22.78
C SER A 179 9.68 24.78 -21.78
N SER A 180 8.37 24.54 -21.80
CA SER A 180 7.54 24.78 -20.63
C SER A 180 7.32 23.43 -19.97
N ALA A 181 8.38 22.93 -19.32
CA ALA A 181 8.22 22.00 -18.22
C ALA A 181 7.66 22.81 -17.04
N ASN A 182 6.40 23.22 -17.15
CA ASN A 182 5.61 23.38 -15.95
C ASN A 182 5.52 21.96 -15.40
N GLY A 183 6.37 21.66 -14.43
CA GLY A 183 6.29 20.45 -13.64
C GLY A 183 4.83 20.24 -13.31
N SER A 184 4.34 19.03 -13.58
CA SER A 184 3.05 18.59 -13.08
C SER A 184 2.96 19.04 -11.63
N SER A 185 1.86 19.73 -11.30
CA SER A 185 1.54 20.09 -9.93
C SER A 185 1.84 18.87 -9.05
N ARG A 186 2.74 19.03 -8.08
CA ARG A 186 3.05 18.00 -7.10
C ARG A 186 1.72 17.41 -6.63
N ASN A 187 1.56 16.10 -6.76
CA ASN A 187 0.44 15.42 -6.15
C ASN A 187 0.69 15.49 -4.64
N ASP A 188 0.05 16.43 -3.94
CA ASP A 188 0.07 16.50 -2.47
C ASP A 188 -0.48 15.21 -1.83
N THR A 189 -1.22 14.42 -2.62
CA THR A 189 -1.69 13.09 -2.26
C THR A 189 -0.68 12.03 -2.74
N GLY A 190 0.28 11.65 -1.90
CA GLY A 190 1.27 10.61 -2.23
C GLY A 190 0.62 9.31 -2.72
N ALA A 191 1.18 8.70 -3.77
CA ALA A 191 0.65 7.46 -4.35
C ALA A 191 1.42 6.24 -3.84
N ILE A 192 0.72 5.11 -3.72
CA ILE A 192 1.30 3.83 -3.28
C ILE A 192 1.38 2.90 -4.48
N LEU A 193 2.59 2.40 -4.76
CA LEU A 193 2.80 1.36 -5.75
C LEU A 193 2.67 -0.01 -5.07
N CYS A 194 1.75 -0.84 -5.54
CA CYS A 194 1.58 -2.22 -5.12
C CYS A 194 2.15 -3.17 -6.17
N VAL A 195 3.11 -4.01 -5.80
CA VAL A 195 3.71 -5.07 -6.63
C VAL A 195 3.85 -6.34 -5.82
N HIS A 196 3.96 -7.52 -6.45
CA HIS A 196 4.11 -8.76 -5.68
C HIS A 196 5.53 -8.91 -5.11
N GLY A 197 6.51 -8.95 -6.01
CA GLY A 197 7.94 -9.08 -5.69
C GLY A 197 8.52 -7.74 -5.29
N GLY A 198 9.08 -6.99 -6.22
CA GLY A 198 9.77 -5.74 -5.90
C GLY A 198 10.09 -4.94 -7.14
N LEU A 199 11.25 -4.27 -7.13
CA LEU A 199 11.69 -3.41 -8.22
C LEU A 199 12.55 -4.16 -9.25
N SER A 200 12.74 -3.53 -10.42
CA SER A 200 13.60 -4.03 -11.50
C SER A 200 14.63 -2.98 -11.92
N PRO A 201 15.88 -3.36 -12.20
CA PRO A 201 16.88 -2.44 -12.76
C PRO A 201 16.48 -1.93 -14.17
N LEU A 202 15.58 -2.62 -14.85
CA LEU A 202 15.06 -2.24 -16.17
C LEU A 202 13.87 -1.28 -16.10
N VAL A 203 13.27 -1.12 -14.92
CA VAL A 203 12.06 -0.32 -14.68
C VAL A 203 12.38 0.77 -13.67
N ASP A 204 12.61 1.97 -14.18
CA ASP A 204 12.85 3.17 -13.37
C ASP A 204 11.61 4.07 -13.24
N SER A 205 10.52 3.74 -13.93
CA SER A 205 9.25 4.46 -13.83
C SER A 205 8.03 3.55 -13.83
N VAL A 206 6.96 3.97 -13.15
CA VAL A 206 5.67 3.26 -13.12
C VAL A 206 5.08 3.12 -14.53
N ASP A 207 5.28 4.11 -15.40
CA ASP A 207 4.80 4.06 -16.78
C ASP A 207 5.48 2.95 -17.60
N LYS A 208 6.75 2.62 -17.33
CA LYS A 208 7.41 1.48 -17.99
C LYS A 208 6.75 0.15 -17.65
N ILE A 209 6.19 -0.01 -16.45
CA ILE A 209 5.43 -1.22 -16.07
C ILE A 209 4.20 -1.38 -16.98
N ARG A 210 3.55 -0.28 -17.36
CA ARG A 210 2.36 -0.28 -18.23
C ARG A 210 2.66 -0.73 -19.66
N LEU A 211 3.91 -0.62 -20.09
CA LEU A 211 4.38 -1.00 -21.43
C LEU A 211 4.76 -2.48 -21.53
N LEU A 212 4.85 -3.20 -20.42
CA LEU A 212 5.20 -4.62 -20.42
C LEU A 212 4.05 -5.45 -21.01
N ASP A 213 4.39 -6.33 -21.96
CA ASP A 213 3.44 -7.34 -22.42
C ASP A 213 3.32 -8.44 -21.36
N ARG A 214 2.24 -8.38 -20.59
CA ARG A 214 1.99 -9.31 -19.48
C ARG A 214 1.27 -10.59 -19.89
N LYS A 215 0.67 -10.64 -21.09
CA LYS A 215 -0.22 -11.74 -21.54
C LYS A 215 0.57 -12.94 -22.05
N GLN A 216 1.47 -13.43 -21.20
CA GLN A 216 2.37 -14.53 -21.49
C GLN A 216 2.78 -15.22 -20.18
N GLU A 217 3.43 -16.37 -20.33
CA GLU A 217 4.13 -17.01 -19.22
C GLU A 217 5.23 -16.09 -18.69
N VAL A 218 5.47 -16.14 -17.38
CA VAL A 218 6.54 -15.36 -16.75
C VAL A 218 7.89 -15.77 -17.36
N PRO A 219 8.64 -14.84 -17.99
CA PRO A 219 9.96 -15.13 -18.52
C PRO A 219 10.96 -15.50 -17.41
N HIS A 220 12.05 -16.17 -17.77
CA HIS A 220 13.12 -16.49 -16.81
C HIS A 220 13.92 -15.27 -16.36
N GLU A 221 13.96 -14.21 -17.18
CA GLU A 221 14.68 -12.97 -16.92
C GLU A 221 13.92 -11.74 -17.45
N GLY A 222 14.31 -10.55 -16.99
CA GLY A 222 13.77 -9.28 -17.44
C GLY A 222 12.71 -8.69 -16.52
N ALA A 223 12.19 -7.52 -16.90
CA ALA A 223 11.38 -6.67 -16.02
C ALA A 223 10.16 -7.38 -15.40
N MET A 224 9.46 -8.23 -16.16
CA MET A 224 8.31 -8.98 -15.63
C MET A 224 8.73 -10.01 -14.58
N CYS A 225 9.86 -10.69 -14.78
CA CYS A 225 10.43 -11.61 -13.80
C CYS A 225 10.81 -10.85 -12.52
N ASP A 226 11.55 -9.77 -12.66
CA ASP A 226 12.02 -8.95 -11.54
C ASP A 226 10.87 -8.42 -10.67
N LEU A 227 9.81 -7.88 -11.28
CA LEU A 227 8.64 -7.37 -10.54
C LEU A 227 7.95 -8.45 -9.68
N LEU A 228 8.07 -9.72 -10.06
CA LEU A 228 7.46 -10.85 -9.36
C LEU A 228 8.42 -11.56 -8.39
N TRP A 229 9.73 -11.39 -8.53
CA TRP A 229 10.74 -12.18 -7.80
C TRP A 229 11.75 -11.37 -6.98
N SER A 230 11.89 -10.07 -7.23
CA SER A 230 12.86 -9.24 -6.52
C SER A 230 12.47 -9.02 -5.05
N ASP A 231 13.48 -8.83 -4.21
CA ASP A 231 13.35 -8.63 -2.76
C ASP A 231 14.15 -7.42 -2.25
N PRO A 232 13.59 -6.63 -1.31
CA PRO A 232 14.37 -5.66 -0.58
C PRO A 232 15.30 -6.36 0.42
N ASP A 233 16.52 -5.86 0.58
CA ASP A 233 17.48 -6.35 1.57
C ASP A 233 18.42 -5.24 2.07
N GLU A 234 19.12 -5.46 3.18
CA GLU A 234 20.09 -4.51 3.75
C GLU A 234 21.42 -4.51 2.97
N ILE A 235 21.32 -4.16 1.68
CA ILE A 235 22.45 -4.00 0.76
C ILE A 235 22.43 -2.60 0.14
N ASP A 236 23.56 -2.20 -0.44
CA ASP A 236 23.64 -0.99 -1.26
C ASP A 236 23.42 -1.35 -2.74
N GLY A 237 22.53 -0.63 -3.43
CA GLY A 237 22.27 -0.81 -4.85
C GLY A 237 21.54 -2.11 -5.18
N TRP A 238 21.98 -2.78 -6.26
CA TRP A 238 21.41 -4.03 -6.74
C TRP A 238 22.32 -5.22 -6.41
N GLY A 239 21.72 -6.33 -5.97
CA GLY A 239 22.40 -7.59 -5.70
C GLY A 239 21.75 -8.76 -6.46
N LEU A 240 22.50 -9.85 -6.65
CA LEU A 240 21.95 -11.06 -7.22
C LEU A 240 21.01 -11.74 -6.22
N SER A 241 19.81 -12.12 -6.68
CA SER A 241 18.83 -12.80 -5.85
C SER A 241 19.25 -14.26 -5.57
N PRO A 242 19.21 -14.72 -4.30
CA PRO A 242 19.45 -16.12 -3.97
C PRO A 242 18.35 -17.05 -4.49
N ARG A 243 17.24 -16.50 -4.99
CA ARG A 243 16.13 -17.26 -5.61
C ARG A 243 16.47 -17.81 -6.99
N GLY A 244 17.54 -17.30 -7.62
CA GLY A 244 17.86 -17.59 -9.02
C GLY A 244 16.97 -16.83 -10.03
N ALA A 245 16.13 -15.91 -9.56
CA ALA A 245 15.27 -15.04 -10.35
C ALA A 245 15.09 -13.70 -9.61
N GLY A 246 14.95 -12.60 -10.38
CA GLY A 246 14.90 -11.25 -9.85
C GLY A 246 16.20 -10.78 -9.19
N PHE A 247 16.12 -9.69 -8.43
CA PHE A 247 17.27 -9.04 -7.78
C PHE A 247 17.00 -8.74 -6.30
N LEU A 248 18.08 -8.65 -5.52
CA LEU A 248 18.05 -7.93 -4.26
C LEU A 248 18.21 -6.43 -4.53
N PHE A 249 17.56 -5.59 -3.73
CA PHE A 249 17.72 -4.14 -3.85
C PHE A 249 17.71 -3.40 -2.50
N GLY A 250 18.54 -2.37 -2.44
CA GLY A 250 18.78 -1.56 -1.25
C GLY A 250 17.84 -0.38 -1.04
N ALA A 251 18.07 0.32 0.08
CA ALA A 251 17.35 1.53 0.45
C ALA A 251 17.51 2.67 -0.56
N ASP A 252 18.69 2.79 -1.17
CA ASP A 252 19.02 3.80 -2.18
C ASP A 252 18.18 3.64 -3.46
N ILE A 253 17.95 2.40 -3.88
CA ILE A 253 17.11 2.07 -5.03
C ILE A 253 15.65 2.45 -4.74
N VAL A 254 15.14 2.08 -3.56
CA VAL A 254 13.77 2.42 -3.14
C VAL A 254 13.57 3.93 -3.08
N LYS A 255 14.48 4.66 -2.42
CA LYS A 255 14.43 6.13 -2.30
C LYS A 255 14.45 6.80 -3.66
N THR A 256 15.33 6.37 -4.56
CA THR A 256 15.44 6.92 -5.92
C THR A 256 14.18 6.65 -6.74
N PHE A 257 13.65 5.43 -6.68
CA PHE A 257 12.45 5.05 -7.43
C PHE A 257 11.22 5.81 -6.91
N ASN A 258 11.03 5.90 -5.59
CA ASN A 258 9.92 6.63 -5.00
C ASN A 258 9.97 8.12 -5.35
N HIS A 259 11.13 8.75 -5.21
CA HIS A 259 11.31 10.16 -5.56
C HIS A 259 11.03 10.43 -7.04
N LYS A 260 11.49 9.54 -7.94
CA LYS A 260 11.28 9.71 -9.39
C LYS A 260 9.82 9.55 -9.81
N ASN A 261 9.03 8.79 -9.06
CA ASN A 261 7.66 8.44 -9.41
C ASN A 261 6.61 9.11 -8.50
N ASP A 262 7.02 10.07 -7.67
CA ASP A 262 6.18 10.75 -6.68
C ASP A 262 5.39 9.77 -5.80
N LEU A 263 6.06 8.70 -5.34
CA LEU A 263 5.46 7.66 -4.51
C LEU A 263 5.76 7.90 -3.03
N SER A 264 4.75 7.69 -2.19
CA SER A 264 4.87 7.69 -0.73
C SER A 264 5.33 6.34 -0.18
N LEU A 265 4.94 5.25 -0.84
CA LEU A 265 5.17 3.90 -0.36
C LEU A 265 5.20 2.90 -1.53
N ILE A 266 6.07 1.89 -1.42
CA ILE A 266 5.94 0.65 -2.17
C ILE A 266 5.36 -0.41 -1.23
N ALA A 267 4.21 -0.98 -1.57
CA ALA A 267 3.63 -2.12 -0.89
C ALA A 267 3.90 -3.39 -1.68
N ARG A 268 4.40 -4.42 -1.00
CA ARG A 268 4.75 -5.70 -1.62
C ARG A 268 4.41 -6.91 -0.74
N ALA A 269 4.55 -8.12 -1.30
CA ALA A 269 4.28 -9.39 -0.61
C ALA A 269 5.50 -10.35 -0.68
N HIS A 270 5.32 -11.61 -1.09
CA HIS A 270 6.36 -12.56 -1.54
C HIS A 270 7.44 -13.05 -0.53
N GLN A 271 7.83 -12.27 0.49
CA GLN A 271 8.67 -12.73 1.61
C GLN A 271 7.82 -13.05 2.83
N LEU A 272 8.00 -14.25 3.40
CA LEU A 272 7.39 -14.62 4.67
C LEU A 272 7.87 -13.69 5.78
N VAL A 273 6.93 -13.12 6.52
CA VAL A 273 7.19 -12.33 7.72
C VAL A 273 6.42 -12.93 8.89
N MET A 274 7.12 -13.15 10.01
CA MET A 274 6.54 -13.80 11.20
C MET A 274 5.39 -12.99 11.80
N GLU A 275 5.54 -11.67 11.84
CA GLU A 275 4.54 -10.72 12.38
C GLU A 275 3.47 -10.32 11.36
N GLY A 276 3.45 -10.95 10.18
CA GLY A 276 2.48 -10.65 9.11
C GLY A 276 2.81 -9.39 8.29
N PHE A 277 3.63 -8.46 8.79
CA PHE A 277 4.15 -7.34 8.00
C PHE A 277 5.53 -6.89 8.45
N LYS A 278 6.31 -6.29 7.54
CA LYS A 278 7.64 -5.72 7.81
C LYS A 278 7.84 -4.46 6.98
N GLU A 279 8.05 -3.33 7.64
CA GLU A 279 8.50 -2.10 6.98
C GLU A 279 10.03 -2.05 6.94
N MET A 280 10.57 -1.47 5.86
CA MET A 280 12.01 -1.30 5.67
C MET A 280 12.30 0.10 5.11
N PHE A 281 13.56 0.53 5.26
CA PHE A 281 14.11 1.75 4.66
C PHE A 281 13.29 3.00 4.99
N ASP A 282 13.22 3.35 6.28
CA ASP A 282 12.47 4.51 6.77
C ASP A 282 10.97 4.46 6.39
N SER A 283 10.39 3.25 6.47
CA SER A 283 8.99 2.99 6.14
C SER A 283 8.58 3.41 4.72
N THR A 284 9.52 3.43 3.77
CA THR A 284 9.26 3.76 2.36
C THR A 284 8.91 2.52 1.51
N ILE A 285 9.11 1.32 2.05
CA ILE A 285 8.64 0.05 1.51
C ILE A 285 8.08 -0.84 2.63
N VAL A 286 6.98 -1.54 2.34
CA VAL A 286 6.37 -2.51 3.25
C VAL A 286 6.18 -3.87 2.58
N THR A 287 6.51 -4.92 3.31
CA THR A 287 6.12 -6.30 3.01
C THR A 287 4.90 -6.67 3.85
N VAL A 288 3.82 -7.09 3.20
CA VAL A 288 2.58 -7.56 3.84
C VAL A 288 2.37 -9.03 3.49
N TRP A 289 2.07 -9.84 4.50
CA TRP A 289 1.89 -11.27 4.41
C TRP A 289 0.54 -11.68 5.00
N SER A 290 -0.35 -12.23 4.17
CA SER A 290 -1.75 -12.51 4.57
C SER A 290 -2.07 -14.01 4.75
N ALA A 291 -1.05 -14.88 4.81
CA ALA A 291 -1.21 -16.32 4.99
C ALA A 291 -0.71 -16.78 6.38
N PRO A 292 -1.59 -16.90 7.40
CA PRO A 292 -1.17 -17.25 8.74
C PRO A 292 -0.83 -18.74 8.84
N ASN A 293 0.07 -19.09 9.75
CA ASN A 293 0.64 -20.44 9.92
C ASN A 293 1.01 -21.07 8.57
N TYR A 294 1.88 -20.38 7.82
CA TYR A 294 2.26 -20.74 6.47
C TYR A 294 2.74 -22.20 6.37
N CYS A 295 2.35 -22.87 5.29
CA CYS A 295 2.59 -24.30 5.08
C CYS A 295 2.15 -25.20 6.26
N TYR A 296 1.21 -24.73 7.08
CA TYR A 296 0.69 -25.42 8.27
C TYR A 296 1.76 -25.71 9.35
N ARG A 297 2.89 -25.01 9.33
CA ARG A 297 4.04 -25.30 10.21
C ARG A 297 4.86 -24.09 10.62
N CYS A 298 4.77 -22.96 9.92
CA CYS A 298 5.63 -21.81 10.18
C CYS A 298 5.25 -21.07 11.46
N GLY A 299 3.99 -21.11 11.89
CA GLY A 299 3.54 -20.42 13.11
C GLY A 299 3.53 -18.89 13.03
N ASN A 300 3.69 -18.31 11.84
CA ASN A 300 3.55 -16.86 11.64
C ASN A 300 2.09 -16.40 11.77
N VAL A 301 1.90 -15.13 12.11
CA VAL A 301 0.61 -14.44 11.95
C VAL A 301 0.49 -13.84 10.56
N ALA A 302 -0.69 -13.31 10.23
CA ALA A 302 -0.96 -12.62 8.98
C ALA A 302 -1.41 -11.19 9.23
N ALA A 303 -1.24 -10.32 8.23
CA ALA A 303 -1.70 -8.94 8.29
C ALA A 303 -2.44 -8.49 7.03
N ILE A 304 -3.26 -7.45 7.19
CA ILE A 304 -3.89 -6.66 6.14
C ILE A 304 -3.44 -5.20 6.33
N LEU A 305 -2.96 -4.57 5.26
CA LEU A 305 -2.72 -3.12 5.24
C LEU A 305 -4.02 -2.41 4.86
N GLU A 306 -4.50 -1.55 5.74
CA GLU A 306 -5.68 -0.71 5.52
C GLU A 306 -5.25 0.71 5.14
N LEU A 307 -5.83 1.20 4.06
CA LEU A 307 -5.66 2.55 3.55
C LEU A 307 -7.01 3.26 3.64
N GLY A 308 -7.11 4.31 4.47
CA GLY A 308 -8.33 5.10 4.65
C GLY A 308 -8.49 6.20 3.60
N GLU A 309 -9.74 6.51 3.20
CA GLU A 309 -10.09 7.66 2.35
C GLU A 309 -10.38 8.94 3.15
N ASP A 310 -10.65 8.79 4.44
CA ASP A 310 -11.07 9.86 5.33
C ASP A 310 -9.94 10.90 5.44
N GLY A 311 -10.30 12.18 5.56
CA GLY A 311 -9.37 13.31 5.64
C GLY A 311 -8.30 13.26 6.74
N SER A 312 -8.23 12.17 7.52
CA SER A 312 -7.06 11.74 8.26
C SER A 312 -5.83 11.40 7.38
N ASN A 313 -6.00 11.03 6.11
CA ASN A 313 -4.92 10.68 5.16
C ASN A 313 -5.04 11.34 3.78
N ALA A 314 -5.65 12.54 3.73
CA ALA A 314 -5.74 13.43 2.57
C ALA A 314 -6.28 12.84 1.24
N GLY A 315 -7.61 12.73 1.18
CA GLY A 315 -8.45 13.35 0.13
C GLY A 315 -8.41 12.79 -1.30
N PHE A 316 -9.35 11.91 -1.64
CA PHE A 316 -9.72 11.65 -3.05
C PHE A 316 -10.87 12.58 -3.49
N GLN A 317 -10.60 13.51 -4.42
CA GLN A 317 -11.64 14.09 -5.27
C GLN A 317 -11.83 13.21 -6.51
N ARG A 318 -12.97 12.54 -6.60
CA ARG A 318 -13.41 11.81 -7.79
C ARG A 318 -13.58 12.77 -8.98
N ARG A 319 -12.59 12.88 -9.85
CA ARG A 319 -12.80 13.51 -11.17
C ARG A 319 -13.46 12.51 -12.10
N SER A 320 -14.77 12.65 -12.30
CA SER A 320 -15.47 12.03 -13.42
C SER A 320 -15.08 12.75 -14.71
N ASN A 321 -14.56 12.00 -15.70
CA ASN A 321 -14.40 12.50 -17.06
C ASN A 321 -15.76 12.94 -17.61
N GLY A 322 -15.94 14.24 -17.90
CA GLY A 322 -16.98 14.65 -18.85
C GLY A 322 -17.66 16.01 -18.70
N ASP A 323 -17.41 16.83 -17.67
CA ASP A 323 -18.18 18.08 -17.56
C ASP A 323 -17.58 19.21 -18.42
N ARG A 324 -18.07 19.28 -19.67
CA ARG A 324 -17.88 20.41 -20.57
C ARG A 324 -18.72 21.58 -20.06
N GLY A 325 -18.08 22.75 -19.96
CA GLY A 325 -18.71 23.98 -19.48
C GLY A 325 -20.04 24.33 -20.13
N GLY A 326 -20.86 25.01 -19.33
CA GLY A 326 -22.05 25.72 -19.77
C GLY A 326 -22.35 26.80 -18.76
N GLY A 327 -22.04 28.05 -19.10
CA GLY A 327 -22.36 29.21 -18.28
C GLY A 327 -23.86 29.55 -18.28
N GLY A 328 -24.23 30.39 -17.32
CA GLY A 328 -25.38 31.27 -17.41
C GLY A 328 -26.65 30.81 -16.67
N GLY A 329 -27.18 31.74 -15.86
CA GLY A 329 -28.61 31.78 -15.53
C GLY A 329 -28.93 31.62 -14.04
N GLY A 330 -29.03 32.74 -13.33
CA GLY A 330 -29.70 32.79 -12.03
C GLY A 330 -31.21 32.85 -12.15
N TRP A 331 -31.93 32.38 -11.11
CA TRP A 331 -33.34 32.65 -10.77
C TRP A 331 -33.48 32.33 -9.26
N VAL A 332 -33.62 33.30 -8.36
CA VAL A 332 -34.84 34.03 -7.91
C VAL A 332 -35.93 33.13 -7.31
N LEU A 333 -36.18 33.41 -6.02
CA LEU A 333 -37.30 33.11 -5.13
C LEU A 333 -38.67 32.84 -5.78
N GLY A 334 -39.38 31.85 -5.20
CA GLY A 334 -40.81 31.62 -5.40
C GLY A 334 -41.44 30.90 -4.20
N SER A 335 -42.27 31.64 -3.48
CA SER A 335 -43.05 31.34 -2.28
C SER A 335 -44.41 30.66 -2.55
N ASN A 336 -44.95 30.02 -1.49
CA ASN A 336 -46.34 29.64 -1.16
C ASN A 336 -46.51 28.12 -0.92
N ALA A 337 -47.31 27.60 0.01
CA ALA A 337 -47.99 28.08 1.22
C ALA A 337 -48.67 26.83 1.84
N GLY A 338 -48.89 26.80 3.16
CA GLY A 338 -49.71 25.77 3.81
C GLY A 338 -49.72 25.88 5.33
N PRO A 339 -50.78 26.45 5.96
CA PRO A 339 -50.80 26.79 7.38
C PRO A 339 -51.42 25.66 8.22
N ASN A 340 -50.90 25.47 9.44
CA ASN A 340 -51.59 25.04 10.67
C ASN A 340 -50.62 24.24 11.56
N GLY A 341 -50.24 24.82 12.71
CA GLY A 341 -49.48 24.06 13.72
C GLY A 341 -48.64 24.87 14.70
N GLU A 342 -48.80 26.19 14.81
CA GLU A 342 -48.18 26.95 15.91
C GLU A 342 -49.14 27.02 17.09
N GLN A 343 -48.95 26.13 18.07
CA GLN A 343 -49.19 26.35 19.50
C GLN A 343 -49.08 25.02 20.27
N GLN A 344 -47.90 24.39 20.28
CA GLN A 344 -47.51 23.39 21.29
C GLN A 344 -46.05 22.94 21.08
N GLN A 345 -45.06 23.84 21.18
CA GLN A 345 -43.65 23.41 21.28
C GLN A 345 -42.66 24.50 21.73
N GLN A 346 -43.12 25.52 22.48
CA GLN A 346 -42.25 26.58 23.03
C GLN A 346 -41.92 26.43 24.52
N GLN A 347 -42.18 25.27 25.13
CA GLN A 347 -41.79 25.00 26.53
C GLN A 347 -40.98 23.71 26.69
N GLN A 348 -40.18 23.37 25.67
CA GLN A 348 -39.14 22.31 25.73
C GLN A 348 -37.84 22.70 25.01
N ARG A 349 -37.61 24.00 24.74
CA ARG A 349 -36.36 24.53 24.15
C ARG A 349 -35.64 25.52 25.07
N ARG A 350 -35.57 25.22 26.37
CA ARG A 350 -34.76 25.99 27.33
C ARG A 350 -33.99 25.11 28.33
N LEU A 351 -33.66 23.88 27.93
CA LEU A 351 -32.80 22.97 28.71
C LEU A 351 -31.81 22.18 27.84
N SER A 352 -31.44 22.69 26.66
CA SER A 352 -30.47 22.04 25.76
C SER A 352 -29.43 22.99 25.15
N SER A 353 -29.26 24.21 25.68
CA SER A 353 -28.34 25.21 25.10
C SER A 353 -27.05 25.44 25.90
N VAL A 354 -26.59 24.47 26.72
CA VAL A 354 -25.35 24.61 27.50
C VAL A 354 -24.39 23.40 27.39
N LEU A 355 -24.76 22.31 26.72
CA LEU A 355 -23.85 21.17 26.54
C LEU A 355 -24.07 20.50 25.17
N GLY A 356 -23.50 21.05 24.10
CA GLY A 356 -23.70 20.43 22.80
C GLY A 356 -22.96 21.00 21.59
N ASP A 357 -21.80 21.65 21.76
CA ASP A 357 -21.10 22.22 20.58
C ASP A 357 -19.57 22.22 20.68
N GLN A 358 -18.96 21.19 21.29
CA GLN A 358 -17.49 21.09 21.37
C GLN A 358 -16.84 19.76 20.95
N PHE A 359 -17.57 18.78 20.42
CA PHE A 359 -16.93 17.51 20.02
C PHE A 359 -17.36 17.03 18.65
N GLN A 360 -16.76 17.63 17.62
CA GLN A 360 -16.42 16.95 16.37
C GLN A 360 -15.30 17.74 15.67
N LYS A 361 -14.14 17.87 16.36
CA LYS A 361 -12.89 18.08 15.61
C LYS A 361 -12.66 16.79 14.82
N ASN A 362 -12.66 16.89 13.49
CA ASN A 362 -12.07 15.87 12.62
C ASN A 362 -10.68 15.57 13.17
N ARG A 363 -10.48 14.35 13.68
CA ARG A 363 -9.22 13.88 14.24
C ARG A 363 -8.42 13.28 13.11
N ASP A 364 -7.21 13.79 12.90
CA ASP A 364 -6.24 13.20 11.98
C ASP A 364 -5.84 11.82 12.54
N GLY A 365 -6.28 10.78 11.86
CA GLY A 365 -5.95 9.39 12.14
C GLY A 365 -4.58 8.99 11.52
N PRO A 366 -4.06 7.81 11.86
CA PRO A 366 -2.72 7.39 11.46
C PRO A 366 -2.56 7.23 9.95
N GLY A 367 -1.37 7.57 9.45
CA GLY A 367 -0.94 7.42 8.06
C GLY A 367 -1.18 6.03 7.46
N ARG A 368 -0.97 4.98 8.27
CA ARG A 368 -1.13 3.57 7.88
C ARG A 368 -1.65 2.73 9.03
N ARG A 369 -2.48 1.74 8.68
CA ARG A 369 -3.08 0.83 9.65
C ARG A 369 -2.88 -0.63 9.24
N TYR A 370 -2.42 -1.47 10.15
CA TYR A 370 -2.25 -2.91 9.94
C TYR A 370 -3.22 -3.69 10.83
N ARG A 371 -4.07 -4.56 10.25
CA ARG A 371 -4.87 -5.53 11.03
C ARG A 371 -4.20 -6.89 11.00
N VAL A 372 -3.76 -7.36 12.16
CA VAL A 372 -3.08 -8.63 12.36
C VAL A 372 -4.07 -9.70 12.81
N PHE A 373 -3.98 -10.88 12.22
CA PHE A 373 -4.87 -12.00 12.51
C PHE A 373 -4.13 -13.34 12.47
N GLU A 374 -4.61 -14.28 13.29
CA GLU A 374 -4.05 -15.62 13.39
C GLU A 374 -4.73 -16.61 12.44
N ALA A 375 -4.17 -17.82 12.36
CA ALA A 375 -4.80 -18.89 11.62
C ALA A 375 -6.13 -19.26 12.28
N ALA A 376 -7.19 -19.31 11.48
CA ALA A 376 -8.45 -19.86 11.95
C ALA A 376 -8.23 -21.29 12.46
N PRO A 377 -8.93 -21.72 13.55
CA PRO A 377 -8.85 -23.08 14.02
C PRO A 377 -9.08 -24.06 12.88
N GLN A 378 -8.20 -25.06 12.73
CA GLN A 378 -8.38 -26.06 11.70
C GLN A 378 -9.65 -26.86 12.02
N ASP A 379 -10.70 -26.60 11.25
CA ASP A 379 -11.90 -27.43 11.24
C ASP A 379 -11.44 -28.85 10.89
N SER A 380 -11.84 -29.85 11.67
CA SER A 380 -11.45 -31.27 11.55
C SER A 380 -11.93 -31.95 10.25
N ARG A 381 -12.30 -31.18 9.23
CA ARG A 381 -12.52 -31.65 7.86
C ARG A 381 -11.15 -31.99 7.27
N GLY A 382 -10.86 -33.28 7.33
CA GLY A 382 -9.58 -33.92 7.11
C GLY A 382 -8.69 -33.26 6.07
N MET A 383 -7.42 -33.08 6.44
CA MET A 383 -6.35 -32.99 5.46
C MET A 383 -6.54 -34.09 4.42
N PRO A 384 -6.48 -33.78 3.10
CA PRO A 384 -6.45 -34.82 2.09
C PRO A 384 -5.30 -35.76 2.43
N ALA A 385 -5.60 -37.03 2.71
CA ALA A 385 -4.58 -37.99 3.10
C ALA A 385 -3.48 -38.00 2.04
N LYS A 386 -2.24 -37.67 2.45
CA LYS A 386 -1.07 -37.96 1.63
C LYS A 386 -1.09 -39.47 1.38
N LYS A 387 -1.16 -39.90 0.11
CA LYS A 387 -0.86 -41.29 -0.21
C LYS A 387 0.54 -41.58 0.34
N PRO A 388 0.73 -42.67 1.11
CA PRO A 388 2.05 -43.01 1.61
C PRO A 388 3.01 -43.15 0.43
N VAL A 389 4.14 -42.43 0.52
CA VAL A 389 5.25 -42.58 -0.42
C VAL A 389 5.90 -43.93 -0.10
N ALA A 390 6.06 -44.79 -1.11
CA ALA A 390 6.76 -46.05 -0.93
C ALA A 390 8.25 -45.78 -0.74
N ASP A 391 8.79 -46.16 0.43
CA ASP A 391 10.22 -46.22 0.64
C ASP A 391 10.78 -47.40 -0.16
N TYR A 392 11.64 -47.10 -1.14
CA TYR A 392 12.48 -48.10 -1.79
C TYR A 392 13.81 -48.15 -1.06
N PHE A 393 14.09 -49.28 -0.42
CA PHE A 393 15.42 -49.57 0.12
C PHE A 393 16.35 -49.94 -1.05
N LEU A 394 17.49 -49.26 -1.16
CA LEU A 394 18.65 -49.71 -1.92
C LEU A 394 19.61 -50.44 -0.98
#